data_AF-A0A936IMB8-F1
#
_entry.id   AF-A0A936IMB8-F1
#
_cell.length_a   1.000
_cell.length_b   1.000
_cell.length_c   1.000
_cell.angle_alpha   90.00
_cell.angle_beta   90.00
_cell.angle_gamma   90.00
#
_symmetry.space_group_name_H-M   'P 1'
#
loop_
_entity.id
_entity.type
_entity.pdbx_description
1 polymer ?
#
loop_
_entity_poly.entity_id
_entity_poly.type
_entity_poly.pdbx_seq_one_letter_code
_entity_poly.pdbx_strand_id
1 'polypeptide(L)'
;MPNHYGGWNQPNMDAHGAWVMAAPDFAKVLAAFDLGVQNPLLGLDQTNAMWSLAPGMNTWLHGWFRNSVPDGVGGNLDIREHNGVLPGTRAYVGRRKDGLSFVVFTNGEQPLGGNQGRALSEIANGISIWPTHDLFGAMGIMPFTHIDDIMSPFGSPCPGSAGTPVLLGSGSAQIGAQVGLDLMAAKPNSPAFLMIGGVPAAVDLSPIGAPGCVLSTDPVLTLGLLTDRSGAASVPLPVPVEHRLVRSRLFAQYAIVDAGANVLGLHTTNGLDIQIGGWLGN
;
A
#
# COMPACT_ATOMS: atom_id res chain seq x y z
N MET A 1 -16.19 36.00 34.67
CA MET A 1 -17.56 35.60 34.29
C MET A 1 -17.70 34.10 34.57
N PRO A 2 -18.70 33.63 35.33
CA PRO A 2 -18.96 32.19 35.42
C PRO A 2 -19.38 31.69 34.03
N ASN A 3 -18.76 30.63 33.53
CA ASN A 3 -19.08 30.10 32.20
C ASN A 3 -20.27 29.14 32.34
N HIS A 4 -21.41 29.47 31.72
CA HIS A 4 -22.70 28.80 31.94
C HIS A 4 -22.78 27.35 31.40
N TYR A 5 -21.68 26.84 30.82
CA TYR A 5 -21.51 25.46 30.35
C TYR A 5 -20.28 24.78 30.96
N GLY A 6 -20.18 24.78 32.30
CA GLY A 6 -19.23 23.91 33.00
C GLY A 6 -17.75 24.13 32.68
N GLY A 7 -17.30 25.39 32.58
CA GLY A 7 -15.87 25.73 32.56
C GLY A 7 -14.98 24.98 31.55
N TRP A 8 -13.66 25.05 31.74
CA TRP A 8 -12.73 24.16 31.03
C TRP A 8 -12.75 22.79 31.71
N ASN A 9 -13.09 21.75 30.96
CA ASN A 9 -13.01 20.36 31.41
C ASN A 9 -12.48 19.51 30.26
N GLN A 10 -11.18 19.24 30.25
CA GLN A 10 -10.50 18.46 29.21
C GLN A 10 -11.17 17.10 28.94
N PRO A 11 -11.57 16.31 29.96
CA PRO A 11 -12.40 15.11 29.79
C PRO A 11 -13.71 15.29 28.99
N ASN A 12 -14.33 16.48 29.01
CA ASN A 12 -15.57 16.75 28.27
C ASN A 12 -15.31 17.26 26.84
N MET A 13 -14.06 17.46 26.44
CA MET A 13 -13.65 17.95 25.10
C MET A 13 -13.15 16.81 24.20
N ASP A 14 -13.55 15.58 24.51
CA ASP A 14 -13.09 14.30 23.95
C ASP A 14 -12.89 14.33 22.42
N ALA A 15 -13.95 14.55 21.64
CA ALA A 15 -13.87 14.56 20.18
C ALA A 15 -13.51 15.93 19.55
N HIS A 16 -13.46 17.01 20.33
CA HIS A 16 -13.45 18.38 19.80
C HIS A 16 -12.15 19.17 20.04
N GLY A 17 -11.12 18.58 20.67
CA GLY A 17 -9.78 19.18 20.69
C GLY A 17 -8.87 18.90 21.89
N ALA A 18 -9.27 18.07 22.86
CA ALA A 18 -8.47 17.77 24.06
C ALA A 18 -7.37 16.69 23.88
N TRP A 19 -6.96 16.43 22.64
CA TRP A 19 -5.99 15.39 22.31
C TRP A 19 -4.58 15.84 22.69
N VAL A 20 -3.82 14.95 23.33
CA VAL A 20 -2.42 15.18 23.69
C VAL A 20 -1.55 14.40 22.72
N MET A 21 -0.69 15.09 21.98
CA MET A 21 0.19 14.51 20.97
C MET A 21 1.47 15.33 20.88
N ALA A 22 2.63 14.70 20.62
CA ALA A 22 3.84 15.45 20.32
C ALA A 22 3.87 15.86 18.84
N ALA A 23 4.57 16.95 18.53
CA ALA A 23 4.71 17.41 17.14
C ALA A 23 5.22 16.32 16.16
N PRO A 24 6.24 15.49 16.49
CA PRO A 24 6.70 14.44 15.58
C PRO A 24 5.68 13.31 15.40
N ASP A 25 4.82 13.01 16.39
CA ASP A 25 3.74 12.02 16.22
C ASP A 25 2.73 12.52 15.20
N PHE A 26 2.34 13.80 15.28
CA PHE A 26 1.43 14.40 14.31
C PHE A 26 2.07 14.45 12.92
N ALA A 27 3.37 14.75 12.84
CA ALA A 27 4.10 14.73 11.58
C ALA A 27 4.07 13.34 10.93
N LYS A 28 4.13 12.26 11.71
CA LYS A 28 3.98 10.89 11.20
C LYS A 28 2.58 10.61 10.66
N VAL A 29 1.54 11.11 11.34
CA VAL A 29 0.16 11.03 10.84
C VAL A 29 0.03 11.73 9.48
N LEU A 30 0.61 12.92 9.34
CA LEU A 30 0.59 13.65 8.08
C LEU A 30 1.34 12.93 6.97
N ALA A 31 2.53 12.40 7.26
CA ALA A 31 3.35 11.64 6.33
C ALA A 31 2.69 10.33 5.88
N ALA A 32 1.85 9.70 6.72
CA ALA A 32 1.09 8.50 6.35
C ALA A 32 0.19 8.73 5.12
N PHE A 33 -0.31 9.95 4.94
CA PHE A 33 -1.14 10.32 3.79
C PHE A 33 -0.37 10.44 2.47
N ASP A 34 0.96 10.44 2.49
CA ASP A 34 1.79 10.38 1.27
C ASP A 34 1.99 8.94 0.78
N LEU A 35 1.62 7.94 1.59
CA LEU A 35 1.65 6.52 1.20
C LEU A 35 0.47 6.12 0.29
N GLY A 36 -0.48 7.03 0.06
CA GLY A 36 -1.59 6.84 -0.87
C GLY A 36 -2.48 5.65 -0.50
N VAL A 37 -2.62 4.68 -1.42
CA VAL A 37 -3.37 3.44 -1.16
C VAL A 37 -2.74 2.61 -0.03
N GLN A 38 -1.45 2.81 0.26
CA GLN A 38 -0.73 2.11 1.33
C GLN A 38 -0.74 2.90 2.65
N ASN A 39 -1.70 3.81 2.83
CA ASN A 39 -1.84 4.54 4.09
C ASN A 39 -2.41 3.61 5.18
N PRO A 40 -1.69 3.40 6.30
CA PRO A 40 -2.12 2.49 7.37
C PRO A 40 -3.26 3.05 8.24
N LEU A 41 -3.61 4.34 8.11
CA LEU A 41 -4.64 5.00 8.91
C LEU A 41 -6.02 4.96 8.24
N LEU A 42 -6.07 5.26 6.94
CA LEU A 42 -7.30 5.37 6.16
C LEU A 42 -7.05 4.85 4.74
N GLY A 43 -7.97 4.03 4.23
CA GLY A 43 -7.96 3.61 2.83
C GLY A 43 -8.23 4.79 1.88
N LEU A 44 -8.03 4.57 0.58
CA LEU A 44 -8.13 5.62 -0.44
C LEU A 44 -9.50 6.32 -0.44
N ASP A 45 -10.59 5.56 -0.33
CA ASP A 45 -11.94 6.13 -0.36
C ASP A 45 -12.24 6.97 0.90
N GLN A 46 -11.85 6.48 2.09
CA GLN A 46 -12.02 7.27 3.32
C GLN A 46 -11.14 8.52 3.30
N THR A 47 -9.93 8.39 2.77
CA THR A 47 -8.99 9.49 2.61
C THR A 47 -9.51 10.56 1.64
N ASN A 48 -10.07 10.14 0.50
CA ASN A 48 -10.73 11.03 -0.46
C ASN A 48 -11.95 11.72 0.14
N ALA A 49 -12.77 10.99 0.89
CA ALA A 49 -13.90 11.56 1.62
C ALA A 49 -13.44 12.56 2.70
N MET A 50 -12.35 12.26 3.43
CA MET A 50 -11.81 13.18 4.44
C MET A 50 -11.39 14.53 3.83
N TRP A 51 -10.84 14.49 2.61
CA TRP A 51 -10.38 15.67 1.89
C TRP A 51 -11.41 16.29 0.94
N SER A 52 -12.62 15.75 0.85
CA SER A 52 -13.69 16.39 0.08
C SER A 52 -14.28 17.57 0.86
N LEU A 53 -14.87 18.52 0.14
CA LEU A 53 -15.61 19.61 0.75
C LEU A 53 -16.81 19.07 1.51
N ALA A 54 -17.01 19.59 2.72
CA ALA A 54 -18.24 19.37 3.45
C ALA A 54 -19.43 19.97 2.66
N PRO A 55 -20.63 19.35 2.71
CA PRO A 55 -21.79 19.83 1.97
C PRO A 55 -22.08 21.32 2.24
N GLY A 56 -22.15 22.13 1.19
CA GLY A 56 -22.44 23.56 1.27
C GLY A 56 -21.26 24.45 1.70
N MET A 57 -20.06 23.90 1.86
CA MET A 57 -18.86 24.63 2.28
C MET A 57 -17.87 24.82 1.12
N ASN A 58 -17.13 25.93 1.13
CA ASN A 58 -16.15 26.26 0.09
C ASN A 58 -14.70 25.96 0.48
N THR A 59 -14.42 25.93 1.79
CA THR A 59 -13.08 25.70 2.35
C THR A 59 -13.06 24.66 3.46
N TRP A 60 -14.20 24.20 3.97
CA TRP A 60 -14.23 23.22 5.05
C TRP A 60 -14.30 21.83 4.46
N LEU A 61 -13.41 20.96 4.93
CA LEU A 61 -13.37 19.54 4.64
C LEU A 61 -13.87 18.78 5.89
N HIS A 62 -13.82 17.45 5.86
CA HIS A 62 -14.22 16.65 7.00
C HIS A 62 -13.15 16.66 8.10
N GLY A 63 -13.20 17.65 8.98
CA GLY A 63 -12.24 17.84 10.08
C GLY A 63 -10.98 18.60 9.69
N TRP A 64 -10.97 19.28 8.53
CA TRP A 64 -9.84 20.06 8.01
C TRP A 64 -10.35 21.30 7.28
N PHE A 65 -9.44 22.23 6.99
CA PHE A 65 -9.66 23.37 6.11
C PHE A 65 -8.81 23.22 4.85
N ARG A 66 -9.34 23.66 3.72
CA ARG A 66 -8.61 23.81 2.47
C ARG A 66 -8.30 25.28 2.24
N ASN A 67 -7.03 25.54 1.96
CA ASN A 67 -6.53 26.86 1.62
C ASN A 67 -5.59 26.76 0.40
N SER A 68 -5.15 27.91 -0.12
CA SER A 68 -4.25 28.00 -1.25
C SER A 68 -3.00 28.79 -0.85
N VAL A 69 -1.83 28.24 -1.15
CA VAL A 69 -0.52 28.81 -0.80
C VAL A 69 0.39 28.87 -2.04
N PRO A 70 1.37 29.80 -2.09
CA PRO A 70 2.31 29.86 -3.20
C PRO A 70 3.14 28.58 -3.35
N ASP A 71 3.39 28.14 -4.58
CA ASP A 71 4.20 26.94 -4.88
C ASP A 71 5.71 27.23 -5.03
N GLY A 72 6.11 28.49 -5.00
CA GLY A 72 7.51 28.92 -5.12
C GLY A 72 8.00 29.09 -6.56
N VAL A 73 7.20 28.72 -7.57
CA VAL A 73 7.51 28.84 -9.00
C VAL A 73 6.54 29.74 -9.77
N GLY A 74 5.76 30.54 -9.02
CA GLY A 74 4.82 31.53 -9.58
C GLY A 74 3.37 31.06 -9.68
N GLY A 75 3.06 29.87 -9.18
CA GLY A 75 1.71 29.34 -9.04
C GLY A 75 1.26 29.22 -7.58
N ASN A 76 0.16 28.48 -7.40
CA ASN A 76 -0.40 28.15 -6.10
C ASN A 76 -0.68 26.65 -6.02
N LEU A 77 -0.68 26.12 -4.81
CA LEU A 77 -1.08 24.75 -4.52
C LEU A 77 -2.05 24.70 -3.35
N ASP A 78 -2.80 23.60 -3.28
CA ASP A 78 -3.72 23.34 -2.17
C ASP A 78 -2.93 22.96 -0.92
N ILE A 79 -3.33 23.53 0.21
CA ILE A 79 -2.92 23.07 1.54
C ILE A 79 -4.16 22.66 2.33
N ARG A 80 -4.07 21.52 3.00
CA ARG A 80 -5.06 21.01 3.94
C ARG A 80 -4.54 21.29 5.35
N GLU A 81 -5.24 22.09 6.11
CA GLU A 81 -4.77 22.60 7.41
C GLU A 81 -5.80 22.42 8.51
N HIS A 82 -5.30 22.33 9.74
CA HIS A 82 -6.12 22.34 10.94
C HIS A 82 -5.38 23.12 12.02
N ASN A 83 -6.13 23.75 12.92
CA ASN A 83 -5.58 24.52 14.01
C ASN A 83 -6.35 24.21 15.30
N GLY A 84 -5.69 24.46 16.43
CA GLY A 84 -6.27 24.27 17.75
C GLY A 84 -5.80 25.35 18.70
N VAL A 85 -6.69 25.78 19.60
CA VAL A 85 -6.35 26.68 20.70
C VAL A 85 -7.06 26.17 21.94
N LEU A 86 -6.28 25.92 22.99
CA LEU A 86 -6.77 25.62 24.33
C LEU A 86 -6.03 26.52 25.33
N PRO A 87 -6.50 26.63 26.58
CA PRO A 87 -5.81 27.43 27.58
C PRO A 87 -4.32 27.06 27.69
N GLY A 88 -3.45 28.04 27.48
CA GLY A 88 -1.99 27.88 27.49
C GLY A 88 -1.36 27.19 26.28
N THR A 89 -2.14 26.80 25.24
CA THR A 89 -1.59 26.09 24.07
C THR A 89 -2.21 26.52 22.75
N ARG A 90 -1.42 26.37 21.69
CA ARG A 90 -1.89 26.54 20.31
C ARG A 90 -1.18 25.55 19.40
N ALA A 91 -1.93 25.03 18.43
CA ALA A 91 -1.46 24.11 17.42
C ALA A 91 -1.83 24.60 16.02
N TYR A 92 -0.91 24.39 15.08
CA TYR A 92 -1.13 24.51 13.65
C TYR A 92 -0.55 23.28 12.97
N VAL A 93 -1.32 22.68 12.07
CA VAL A 93 -0.86 21.59 11.21
C VAL A 93 -1.31 21.86 9.79
N GLY A 94 -0.46 21.54 8.82
CA GLY A 94 -0.74 21.75 7.41
C GLY A 94 -0.08 20.70 6.55
N ARG A 95 -0.76 20.26 5.50
CA ARG A 95 -0.24 19.35 4.48
C ARG A 95 -0.49 19.95 3.10
N ARG A 96 0.58 20.28 2.40
CA ARG A 96 0.58 20.72 1.01
C ARG A 96 0.27 19.56 0.08
N LYS A 97 -0.24 19.88 -1.10
CA LYS A 97 -0.53 18.91 -2.16
C LYS A 97 0.71 18.19 -2.68
N ASP A 98 1.88 18.82 -2.58
CA ASP A 98 3.18 18.29 -3.03
C ASP A 98 3.88 17.39 -2.01
N GLY A 99 3.23 17.03 -0.90
CA GLY A 99 3.76 16.11 0.10
C GLY A 99 4.54 16.78 1.24
N LEU A 100 4.64 18.11 1.25
CA LEU A 100 5.23 18.83 2.39
C LEU A 100 4.21 19.04 3.51
N SER A 101 4.64 18.78 4.74
CA SER A 101 3.80 18.92 5.93
C SER A 101 4.48 19.76 7.01
N PHE A 102 3.65 20.47 7.77
CA PHE A 102 4.05 21.33 8.87
C PHE A 102 3.29 20.96 10.13
N VAL A 103 3.99 20.95 11.26
CA VAL A 103 3.41 20.79 12.59
C VAL A 103 4.08 21.81 13.51
N VAL A 104 3.28 22.69 14.11
CA VAL A 104 3.75 23.76 14.98
C VAL A 104 2.89 23.81 16.23
N PHE A 105 3.50 23.48 17.38
CA PHE A 105 2.87 23.59 18.69
C PHE A 105 3.58 24.65 19.52
N THR A 106 2.80 25.46 20.25
CA THR A 106 3.34 26.49 21.15
C THR A 106 2.65 26.43 22.51
N ASN A 107 3.43 26.63 23.57
CA ASN A 107 2.93 26.79 24.94
C ASN A 107 2.47 28.23 25.19
N GLY A 108 1.49 28.66 24.39
CA GLY A 108 0.83 29.95 24.52
C GLY A 108 -0.37 30.04 23.59
N GLU A 109 -1.33 30.89 23.96
CA GLU A 109 -2.56 31.12 23.18
C GLU A 109 -2.40 32.18 22.10
N GLN A 110 -1.25 32.85 22.05
CA GLN A 110 -1.03 33.98 21.16
C GLN A 110 -1.23 33.58 19.69
N PRO A 111 -1.98 34.37 18.90
CA PRO A 111 -2.13 34.11 17.48
C PRO A 111 -0.79 33.99 16.78
N LEU A 112 -0.57 32.89 16.06
CA LEU A 112 0.61 32.71 15.20
C LEU A 112 0.54 33.56 13.91
N GLY A 113 -0.36 34.55 13.84
CA GLY A 113 -0.74 35.31 12.65
C GLY A 113 -1.55 34.47 11.66
N GLY A 114 -2.73 34.92 11.21
CA GLY A 114 -3.69 34.13 10.40
C GLY A 114 -3.26 33.65 9.01
N ASN A 115 -1.95 33.59 8.74
CA ASN A 115 -1.32 33.20 7.50
C ASN A 115 -0.23 32.12 7.74
N GLN A 116 -0.35 31.27 8.78
CA GLN A 116 0.70 30.31 9.15
C GLN A 116 1.06 29.41 7.97
N GLY A 117 0.06 28.85 7.29
CA GLY A 117 0.27 28.00 6.12
C GLY A 117 1.03 28.70 5.00
N ARG A 118 0.75 29.99 4.77
CA ARG A 118 1.46 30.78 3.77
C ARG A 118 2.91 31.02 4.17
N ALA A 119 3.17 31.48 5.39
CA ALA A 119 4.54 31.78 5.85
C ALA A 119 5.42 30.52 5.86
N LEU A 120 4.89 29.40 6.36
CA LEU A 120 5.60 28.11 6.35
C LEU A 120 5.83 27.60 4.93
N SER A 121 4.86 27.80 4.03
CA SER A 121 5.02 27.44 2.62
C SER A 121 6.06 28.31 1.91
N GLU A 122 6.14 29.61 2.20
CA GLU A 122 7.16 30.51 1.67
C GLU A 122 8.57 30.10 2.13
N ILE A 123 8.74 29.70 3.40
CA ILE A 123 10.00 29.13 3.90
C ILE A 123 10.33 27.83 3.15
N ALA A 124 9.35 26.93 3.03
CA ALA A 124 9.55 25.64 2.36
C ALA A 124 9.92 25.78 0.88
N ASN A 125 9.37 26.79 0.20
CA ASN A 125 9.72 27.12 -1.20
C ASN A 125 11.18 27.57 -1.35
N GLY A 126 11.82 28.03 -0.26
CA GLY A 126 13.25 28.35 -0.24
C GLY A 126 14.17 27.13 -0.07
N ILE A 127 13.61 25.94 0.21
CA ILE A 127 14.40 24.71 0.41
C ILE A 127 14.75 24.13 -0.97
N SER A 128 16.01 24.25 -1.36
CA SER A 128 16.52 23.73 -2.64
C SER A 128 17.05 22.31 -2.57
N ILE A 129 17.37 21.83 -1.37
CA ILE A 129 17.90 20.47 -1.11
C ILE A 129 17.15 19.89 0.08
N TRP A 130 16.41 18.81 -0.15
CA TRP A 130 15.75 18.06 0.92
C TRP A 130 16.72 17.05 1.55
N PRO A 131 16.75 16.90 2.88
CA PRO A 131 17.59 15.91 3.54
C PRO A 131 17.17 14.47 3.14
N THR A 132 18.14 13.57 3.06
CA THR A 132 17.92 12.15 2.73
C THR A 132 17.72 11.26 3.95
N HIS A 133 17.79 11.82 5.17
CA HIS A 133 17.65 11.06 6.41
C HIS A 133 16.24 11.20 7.00
N ASP A 134 15.72 10.11 7.55
CA ASP A 134 14.48 10.06 8.32
C ASP A 134 14.79 10.30 9.81
N LEU A 135 14.12 11.29 10.42
CA LEU A 135 14.29 11.65 11.83
C LEU A 135 13.26 11.02 12.77
N PHE A 136 12.25 10.30 12.30
CA PHE A 136 11.27 9.64 13.16
C PHE A 136 11.97 8.73 14.18
N GLY A 137 12.94 7.93 13.72
CA GLY A 137 13.71 7.04 14.59
C GLY A 137 14.45 7.77 15.72
N ALA A 138 14.98 8.97 15.45
CA ALA A 138 15.66 9.79 16.45
C ALA A 138 14.69 10.35 17.52
N MET A 139 13.40 10.44 17.20
CA MET A 139 12.33 10.88 18.11
C MET A 139 11.65 9.70 18.83
N GLY A 140 12.16 8.48 18.70
CA GLY A 140 11.54 7.28 19.27
C GLY A 140 10.30 6.79 18.52
N ILE A 141 10.11 7.27 17.28
CA ILE A 141 8.99 6.90 16.43
C ILE A 141 9.52 5.97 15.32
N MET A 142 8.88 4.82 15.09
CA MET A 142 9.35 3.93 14.03
C MET A 142 9.21 4.60 12.65
N PRO A 143 10.25 4.62 11.80
CA PRO A 143 10.12 5.16 10.45
C PRO A 143 9.22 4.26 9.58
N PHE A 144 8.65 4.83 8.51
CA PHE A 144 8.00 4.01 7.50
C PHE A 144 9.05 3.17 6.78
N THR A 145 8.85 1.86 6.73
CA THR A 145 9.76 0.94 6.06
C THR A 145 9.07 0.36 4.83
N HIS A 146 9.64 0.61 3.66
CA HIS A 146 9.20 -0.05 2.44
C HIS A 146 9.73 -1.48 2.41
N ILE A 147 8.83 -2.41 2.12
CA ILE A 147 9.16 -3.81 1.82
C ILE A 147 8.95 -3.99 0.33
N ASP A 148 10.03 -4.31 -0.39
CA ASP A 148 9.94 -4.62 -1.80
C ASP A 148 9.17 -5.93 -2.01
N ASP A 149 8.37 -5.96 -3.06
CA ASP A 149 7.76 -7.18 -3.59
C ASP A 149 8.80 -7.98 -4.36
N ILE A 150 8.76 -9.29 -4.21
CA ILE A 150 9.70 -10.20 -4.86
C ILE A 150 8.91 -11.30 -5.53
N MET A 151 9.18 -11.54 -6.82
CA MET A 151 8.64 -12.67 -7.56
C MET A 151 9.80 -13.49 -8.11
N SER A 152 10.00 -14.68 -7.56
CA SER A 152 11.15 -15.53 -7.90
C SER A 152 10.68 -16.91 -8.37
N PRO A 153 11.04 -17.35 -9.59
CA PRO A 153 10.77 -18.72 -10.01
C PRO A 153 11.61 -19.70 -9.19
N PHE A 154 11.04 -20.87 -8.88
CA PHE A 154 11.74 -21.94 -8.17
C PHE A 154 11.29 -23.32 -8.67
N GLY A 155 12.11 -24.34 -8.39
CA GLY A 155 11.89 -25.69 -8.91
C GLY A 155 12.10 -25.78 -10.41
N SER A 156 11.87 -26.97 -10.97
CA SER A 156 12.03 -27.23 -12.39
C SER A 156 10.69 -27.58 -13.03
N PRO A 157 10.34 -26.99 -14.18
CA PRO A 157 9.20 -27.46 -14.96
C PRO A 157 9.47 -28.86 -15.53
N CYS A 158 8.43 -29.64 -15.76
CA CYS A 158 8.56 -30.92 -16.45
C CYS A 158 8.14 -30.83 -17.93
N PRO A 159 8.84 -31.51 -18.85
CA PRO A 159 8.52 -31.45 -20.28
C PRO A 159 7.11 -31.97 -20.60
N GLY A 160 6.45 -31.34 -21.56
CA GLY A 160 5.25 -31.87 -22.22
C GLY A 160 5.42 -32.07 -23.71
N SER A 161 4.35 -32.48 -24.39
CA SER A 161 4.35 -32.80 -25.82
C SER A 161 4.62 -31.59 -26.73
N ALA A 162 4.38 -30.38 -26.23
CA ALA A 162 4.55 -29.13 -26.98
C ALA A 162 5.72 -28.24 -26.50
N GLY A 163 6.49 -28.69 -25.50
CA GLY A 163 7.54 -27.89 -24.88
C GLY A 163 7.59 -28.02 -23.37
N THR A 164 8.39 -27.17 -22.73
CA THR A 164 8.51 -27.14 -21.26
C THR A 164 7.80 -25.88 -20.76
N PRO A 165 6.62 -26.00 -20.13
CA PRO A 165 5.83 -24.85 -19.76
C PRO A 165 6.49 -24.11 -18.60
N VAL A 166 6.40 -22.78 -18.60
CA VAL A 166 6.97 -21.93 -17.55
C VAL A 166 5.92 -21.00 -16.97
N LEU A 167 6.03 -20.76 -15.66
CA LEU A 167 5.25 -19.76 -14.94
C LEU A 167 6.17 -18.58 -14.62
N LEU A 168 5.77 -17.38 -15.03
CA LEU A 168 6.42 -16.12 -14.70
C LEU A 168 5.45 -15.20 -13.94
N GLY A 169 6.01 -14.33 -13.11
CA GLY A 169 5.28 -13.23 -12.49
C GLY A 169 5.48 -11.94 -13.28
N SER A 170 4.41 -11.17 -13.48
CA SER A 170 4.46 -9.81 -14.05
C SER A 170 3.67 -8.82 -13.20
N GLY A 171 3.81 -7.53 -13.51
CA GLY A 171 3.19 -6.47 -12.70
C GLY A 171 3.92 -6.24 -11.38
N SER A 172 3.17 -6.04 -10.30
CA SER A 172 3.72 -5.83 -8.95
C SER A 172 2.87 -6.55 -7.91
N ALA A 173 3.54 -7.16 -6.93
CA ALA A 173 2.91 -7.77 -5.77
C ALA A 173 2.89 -6.82 -4.55
N GLN A 174 2.98 -5.50 -4.76
CA GLN A 174 2.70 -4.49 -3.74
C GLN A 174 1.21 -4.50 -3.36
N ILE A 175 0.88 -4.23 -2.11
CA ILE A 175 -0.54 -4.07 -1.70
C ILE A 175 -1.24 -2.98 -2.53
N GLY A 176 -2.45 -3.27 -3.00
CA GLY A 176 -3.21 -2.40 -3.91
C GLY A 176 -2.79 -2.46 -5.38
N ALA A 177 -1.73 -3.19 -5.72
CA ALA A 177 -1.33 -3.43 -7.10
C ALA A 177 -2.01 -4.68 -7.70
N GLN A 178 -1.56 -5.08 -8.89
CA GLN A 178 -2.00 -6.29 -9.57
C GLN A 178 -0.78 -7.10 -10.00
N VAL A 179 -0.79 -8.39 -9.65
CA VAL A 179 0.21 -9.37 -10.08
C VAL A 179 -0.37 -10.23 -11.20
N GLY A 180 0.40 -10.39 -12.29
CA GLY A 180 0.09 -11.31 -13.37
C GLY A 180 0.78 -12.65 -13.14
N LEU A 181 0.01 -13.75 -13.24
CA LEU A 181 0.55 -15.11 -13.23
C LEU A 181 0.50 -15.67 -14.65
N ASP A 182 1.66 -15.64 -15.30
CA ASP A 182 1.78 -15.82 -16.74
C ASP A 182 2.32 -17.21 -17.08
N LEU A 183 1.47 -18.02 -17.71
CA LEU A 183 1.83 -19.30 -18.29
C LEU A 183 2.32 -19.11 -19.72
N MET A 184 3.46 -19.70 -20.05
CA MET A 184 3.99 -19.75 -21.42
C MET A 184 4.45 -21.17 -21.80
N ALA A 185 4.56 -21.41 -23.10
CA ALA A 185 5.08 -22.66 -23.67
C ALA A 185 4.33 -23.93 -23.22
N ALA A 186 3.05 -23.79 -22.87
CA ALA A 186 2.16 -24.92 -22.65
C ALA A 186 1.61 -25.43 -23.99
N LYS A 187 0.87 -26.55 -23.95
CA LYS A 187 0.20 -27.08 -25.13
C LYS A 187 -0.94 -26.15 -25.57
N PRO A 188 -1.00 -25.69 -26.83
CA PRO A 188 -2.07 -24.82 -27.31
C PRO A 188 -3.48 -25.37 -27.07
N ASN A 189 -4.44 -24.48 -26.79
CA ASN A 189 -5.86 -24.81 -26.55
C ASN A 189 -6.10 -25.92 -25.52
N SER A 190 -5.22 -26.06 -24.53
CA SER A 190 -5.31 -27.10 -23.50
C SER A 190 -5.84 -26.53 -22.18
N PRO A 191 -6.63 -27.33 -21.42
CA PRO A 191 -6.96 -26.99 -20.04
C PRO A 191 -5.71 -26.84 -19.18
N ALA A 192 -5.66 -25.76 -18.41
CA ALA A 192 -4.63 -25.50 -17.42
C ALA A 192 -5.29 -25.11 -16.09
N PHE A 193 -4.64 -25.49 -14.99
CA PHE A 193 -5.08 -25.23 -13.64
C PHE A 193 -3.98 -24.43 -12.92
N LEU A 194 -4.28 -23.18 -12.62
CA LEU A 194 -3.45 -22.37 -11.74
C LEU A 194 -3.71 -22.77 -10.30
N MET A 195 -2.68 -23.20 -9.60
CA MET A 195 -2.70 -23.56 -8.19
C MET A 195 -1.96 -22.49 -7.39
N ILE A 196 -2.57 -22.02 -6.31
CA ILE A 196 -2.00 -21.01 -5.41
C ILE A 196 -2.08 -21.54 -3.98
N GLY A 197 -0.96 -21.45 -3.27
CA GLY A 197 -0.76 -21.97 -1.92
C GLY A 197 -0.02 -21.02 -1.01
N GLY A 198 -0.06 -21.31 0.29
CA GLY A 198 0.67 -20.54 1.32
C GLY A 198 2.06 -21.10 1.67
N VAL A 199 2.39 -22.30 1.17
CA VAL A 199 3.62 -23.02 1.52
C VAL A 199 4.19 -23.69 0.26
N PRO A 200 5.52 -23.70 0.04
CA PRO A 200 6.10 -24.47 -1.04
C PRO A 200 5.99 -25.96 -0.73
N ALA A 201 5.71 -26.75 -1.76
CA ALA A 201 5.67 -28.21 -1.69
C ALA A 201 6.72 -28.82 -2.63
N ALA A 202 6.95 -30.13 -2.50
CA ALA A 202 7.79 -30.89 -3.41
C ALA A 202 7.27 -32.32 -3.51
N VAL A 203 6.03 -32.47 -3.98
CA VAL A 203 5.40 -33.80 -4.11
C VAL A 203 5.75 -34.38 -5.47
N ASP A 204 6.50 -35.49 -5.47
CA ASP A 204 6.83 -36.24 -6.67
C ASP A 204 5.57 -36.91 -7.26
N LEU A 205 5.29 -36.62 -8.52
CA LEU A 205 4.13 -37.14 -9.24
C LEU A 205 4.47 -38.40 -10.06
N SER A 206 5.71 -38.88 -10.01
CA SER A 206 6.14 -40.12 -10.67
C SER A 206 5.28 -41.33 -10.28
N PRO A 207 4.91 -41.56 -8.99
CA PRO A 207 4.10 -42.71 -8.60
C PRO A 207 2.70 -42.75 -9.22
N ILE A 208 2.18 -41.61 -9.65
CA ILE A 208 0.87 -41.49 -10.28
C ILE A 208 0.96 -41.33 -11.81
N GLY A 209 2.13 -41.59 -12.41
CA GLY A 209 2.30 -41.66 -13.86
C GLY A 209 2.79 -40.38 -14.52
N ALA A 210 3.30 -39.40 -13.76
CA ALA A 210 3.92 -38.18 -14.28
C ALA A 210 5.40 -38.08 -13.86
N PRO A 211 6.29 -38.94 -14.41
CA PRO A 211 7.69 -39.00 -14.02
C PRO A 211 8.41 -37.66 -14.29
N GLY A 212 9.17 -37.20 -13.29
CA GLY A 212 9.92 -35.94 -13.34
C GLY A 212 9.07 -34.68 -13.13
N CYS A 213 7.76 -34.80 -12.93
CA CYS A 213 6.90 -33.71 -12.52
C CYS A 213 6.80 -33.62 -11.00
N VAL A 214 6.78 -32.40 -10.49
CA VAL A 214 6.69 -32.11 -9.05
C VAL A 214 5.59 -31.08 -8.82
N LEU A 215 4.68 -31.36 -7.90
CA LEU A 215 3.77 -30.35 -7.37
C LEU A 215 4.55 -29.48 -6.37
N SER A 216 4.76 -28.22 -6.75
CA SER A 216 5.67 -27.28 -6.08
C SER A 216 4.98 -26.37 -5.06
N THR A 217 3.66 -26.47 -4.91
CA THR A 217 2.84 -25.66 -4.00
C THR A 217 1.75 -26.51 -3.36
N ASP A 218 1.31 -26.15 -2.15
CA ASP A 218 0.13 -26.72 -1.50
C ASP A 218 -1.14 -25.96 -1.97
N PRO A 219 -1.94 -26.51 -2.90
CA PRO A 219 -3.03 -25.77 -3.54
C PRO A 219 -4.17 -25.48 -2.56
N VAL A 220 -4.27 -24.22 -2.11
CA VAL A 220 -5.41 -23.70 -1.35
C VAL A 220 -6.50 -23.16 -2.29
N LEU A 221 -6.08 -22.56 -3.41
CA LEU A 221 -6.96 -22.06 -4.48
C LEU A 221 -6.53 -22.67 -5.81
N THR A 222 -7.50 -23.18 -6.56
CA THR A 222 -7.28 -23.71 -7.92
C THR A 222 -8.22 -23.02 -8.90
N LEU A 223 -7.67 -22.42 -9.96
CA LEU A 223 -8.42 -21.74 -11.01
C LEU A 223 -8.22 -22.49 -12.33
N GLY A 224 -9.31 -22.86 -12.99
CA GLY A 224 -9.28 -23.50 -14.31
C GLY A 224 -9.34 -22.47 -15.44
N LEU A 225 -8.53 -22.68 -16.48
CA LEU A 225 -8.45 -21.82 -17.67
C LEU A 225 -8.07 -22.64 -18.91
N LEU A 226 -8.12 -22.01 -20.07
CA LEU A 226 -7.62 -22.57 -21.32
C LEU A 226 -6.43 -21.75 -21.79
N THR A 227 -5.36 -22.42 -22.21
CA THR A 227 -4.27 -21.77 -22.93
C THR A 227 -4.76 -21.33 -24.30
N ASP A 228 -4.23 -20.23 -24.83
CA ASP A 228 -4.52 -19.77 -26.17
C ASP A 228 -3.85 -20.64 -27.27
N ARG A 229 -3.89 -20.16 -28.52
CA ARG A 229 -3.29 -20.84 -29.67
C ARG A 229 -1.76 -20.88 -29.65
N SER A 230 -1.12 -20.03 -28.86
CA SER A 230 0.33 -20.00 -28.66
C SER A 230 0.77 -20.85 -27.46
N GLY A 231 -0.18 -21.39 -26.69
CA GLY A 231 0.13 -22.12 -25.45
C GLY A 231 0.38 -21.18 -24.27
N ALA A 232 -0.15 -19.96 -24.30
CA ALA A 232 -0.03 -18.98 -23.24
C ALA A 232 -1.35 -18.77 -22.49
N ALA A 233 -1.26 -18.32 -21.24
CA ALA A 233 -2.38 -17.79 -20.50
C ALA A 233 -1.89 -16.83 -19.40
N SER A 234 -2.75 -15.93 -18.94
CA SER A 234 -2.43 -15.01 -17.85
C SER A 234 -3.62 -14.86 -16.92
N VAL A 235 -3.37 -14.90 -15.62
CA VAL A 235 -4.37 -14.61 -14.59
C VAL A 235 -3.95 -13.37 -13.81
N PRO A 236 -4.65 -12.23 -13.99
CA PRO A 236 -4.41 -11.05 -13.17
C PRO A 236 -5.04 -11.25 -11.78
N LEU A 237 -4.24 -11.09 -10.73
CA LEU A 237 -4.69 -11.14 -9.34
C LEU A 237 -4.50 -9.77 -8.68
N PRO A 238 -5.59 -9.11 -8.24
CA PRO A 238 -5.46 -7.91 -7.43
C PRO A 238 -4.88 -8.27 -6.06
N VAL A 239 -3.90 -7.51 -5.59
CA VAL A 239 -3.36 -7.64 -4.23
C VAL A 239 -4.19 -6.76 -3.30
N PRO A 240 -4.89 -7.32 -2.30
CA PRO A 240 -5.71 -6.52 -1.39
C PRO A 240 -4.90 -5.44 -0.67
N VAL A 241 -5.54 -4.30 -0.40
CA VAL A 241 -4.96 -3.22 0.43
C VAL A 241 -5.08 -3.59 1.91
N GLU A 242 -4.37 -4.65 2.30
CA GLU A 242 -4.35 -5.15 3.68
C GLU A 242 -2.90 -5.22 4.17
N HIS A 243 -2.56 -4.34 5.12
CA HIS A 243 -1.18 -4.23 5.63
C HIS A 243 -0.67 -5.52 6.27
N ARG A 244 -1.56 -6.38 6.79
CA ARG A 244 -1.18 -7.70 7.33
C ARG A 244 -0.62 -8.65 6.28
N LEU A 245 -0.83 -8.37 4.98
CA LEU A 245 -0.26 -9.15 3.89
C LEU A 245 1.19 -8.78 3.59
N VAL A 246 1.69 -7.62 4.02
CA VAL A 246 3.09 -7.23 3.73
C VAL A 246 4.05 -8.24 4.37
N ARG A 247 5.03 -8.72 3.61
CA ARG A 247 5.93 -9.86 3.92
C ARG A 247 5.29 -11.26 3.89
N SER A 248 3.98 -11.37 3.67
CA SER A 248 3.38 -12.69 3.40
C SER A 248 3.90 -13.24 2.08
N ARG A 249 3.91 -14.56 1.97
CA ARG A 249 4.37 -15.28 0.77
C ARG A 249 3.25 -16.14 0.22
N LEU A 250 3.14 -16.16 -1.10
CA LEU A 250 2.26 -17.02 -1.87
C LEU A 250 3.09 -17.83 -2.86
N PHE A 251 2.66 -19.05 -3.13
CA PHE A 251 3.33 -19.96 -4.03
C PHE A 251 2.37 -20.40 -5.13
N ALA A 252 2.72 -20.13 -6.38
CA ALA A 252 1.89 -20.46 -7.53
C ALA A 252 2.55 -21.51 -8.43
N GLN A 253 1.74 -22.34 -9.09
CA GLN A 253 2.19 -23.28 -10.11
C GLN A 253 1.03 -23.58 -11.07
N TYR A 254 1.32 -23.87 -12.34
CA TYR A 254 0.33 -24.42 -13.26
C TYR A 254 0.48 -25.94 -13.39
N ALA A 255 -0.65 -26.65 -13.46
CA ALA A 255 -0.77 -28.00 -14.00
C ALA A 255 -1.55 -27.94 -15.31
N ILE A 256 -1.05 -28.55 -16.38
CA ILE A 256 -1.63 -28.48 -17.71
C ILE A 256 -2.00 -29.89 -18.17
N VAL A 257 -3.19 -30.03 -18.76
CA VAL A 257 -3.68 -31.28 -19.35
C VAL A 257 -3.01 -31.51 -20.69
N ASP A 258 -2.14 -32.51 -20.71
CA ASP A 258 -1.43 -32.95 -21.90
C ASP A 258 -1.26 -34.47 -21.92
N ALA A 259 -2.20 -35.15 -22.58
CA ALA A 259 -2.16 -36.60 -22.78
C ALA A 259 -0.89 -37.14 -23.48
N GLY A 260 -0.11 -36.27 -24.15
CA GLY A 260 1.14 -36.65 -24.78
C GLY A 260 2.37 -36.48 -23.88
N ALA A 261 2.24 -35.87 -22.70
CA ALA A 261 3.37 -35.62 -21.81
C ALA A 261 3.83 -36.88 -21.05
N ASN A 262 2.88 -37.66 -20.53
CA ASN A 262 3.12 -38.89 -19.76
C ASN A 262 1.81 -39.68 -19.57
N VAL A 263 1.86 -40.79 -18.81
CA VAL A 263 0.71 -41.69 -18.58
C VAL A 263 -0.44 -40.99 -17.85
N LEU A 264 -0.13 -40.09 -16.90
CA LEU A 264 -1.14 -39.31 -16.19
C LEU A 264 -1.83 -38.28 -17.09
N GLY A 265 -1.17 -37.86 -18.17
CA GLY A 265 -1.66 -36.82 -19.07
C GLY A 265 -1.60 -35.42 -18.46
N LEU A 266 -0.69 -35.19 -17.51
CA LEU A 266 -0.48 -33.90 -16.84
C LEU A 266 1.00 -33.55 -16.80
N HIS A 267 1.32 -32.28 -16.96
CA HIS A 267 2.65 -31.75 -16.67
C HIS A 267 2.56 -30.40 -15.97
N THR A 268 3.61 -30.02 -15.24
CA THR A 268 3.64 -28.85 -14.36
C THR A 268 4.72 -27.86 -14.75
N THR A 269 4.48 -26.58 -14.50
CA THR A 269 5.51 -25.53 -14.61
C THR A 269 6.50 -25.58 -13.44
N ASN A 270 7.50 -24.70 -13.45
CA ASN A 270 8.17 -24.26 -12.23
C ASN A 270 7.15 -23.67 -11.24
N GLY A 271 7.53 -23.60 -9.97
CA GLY A 271 6.85 -22.78 -8.99
C GLY A 271 7.22 -21.31 -9.12
N LEU A 272 6.37 -20.43 -8.61
CA LEU A 272 6.63 -19.01 -8.44
C LEU A 272 6.38 -18.62 -6.99
N ASP A 273 7.42 -18.10 -6.33
CA ASP A 273 7.37 -17.57 -4.98
C ASP A 273 7.14 -16.05 -5.05
N ILE A 274 6.10 -15.58 -4.36
CA ILE A 274 5.60 -14.22 -4.42
C ILE A 274 5.60 -13.64 -3.02
N GLN A 275 6.52 -12.73 -2.72
CA GLN A 275 6.49 -11.91 -1.50
C GLN A 275 5.66 -10.65 -1.76
N ILE A 276 4.64 -10.45 -0.92
CA ILE A 276 3.83 -9.24 -0.97
C ILE A 276 4.61 -8.06 -0.37
N GLY A 277 4.75 -7.01 -1.15
CA GLY A 277 5.41 -5.76 -0.76
C GLY A 277 4.44 -4.73 -0.17
N GLY A 278 4.99 -3.72 0.50
CA GLY A 278 4.25 -2.55 0.95
C GLY A 278 4.97 -1.74 2.01
N TRP A 279 4.35 -0.65 2.45
CA TRP A 279 4.84 0.15 3.58
C TRP A 279 4.35 -0.39 4.93
N LEU A 280 5.27 -0.49 5.88
CA LEU A 280 5.01 -0.78 7.30
C LEU A 280 5.31 0.46 8.14
N GLY A 281 4.43 0.77 9.11
CA GLY A 281 4.57 1.95 9.98
C GLY A 281 4.37 1.69 11.47
N ASN A 282 4.33 0.41 11.87
CA ASN A 282 3.89 -0.07 13.20
C ASN A 282 5.02 -0.07 14.22
#